data_AF-A0A0Q8ZM81-F1
#
_entry.id   AF-A0A0Q8ZM81-F1
#
_cell.length_a   1.000
_cell.length_b   1.000
_cell.length_c   1.000
_cell.angle_alpha   90.00
_cell.angle_beta   90.00
_cell.angle_gamma   90.00
#
_symmetry.space_group_name_H-M   'P 1'
#
loop_
_entity.id
_entity.type
_entity.pdbx_description
1 polymer ?
#
loop_
_entity_poly.entity_id
_entity_poly.type
_entity_poly.pdbx_seq_one_letter_code
_entity_poly.pdbx_strand_id
1 'polypeptide(L)'
;MRFNPPPNWPPVPPGWAPPAGWQPDPSWPPPPPGWPLWVPAGKSGRRNGLILGAVGAVLLIAVGAVVTIAVTRDGPTAGPVGAPTTTTTAAALSDEDQIEKVVEQFQQAWNGQEFDNLRNLMCADMRADEQFSRANFAQMRDEMGQLDLSVTSIDVNGKTADTVIENDGKDPDDIAFSYENGQWKWCEL
;
A
#
# COMPACT_ATOMS: atom_id res chain seq x y z
N MET A 1 -16.88 15.66 0.86
CA MET A 1 -17.61 14.40 0.59
C MET A 1 -16.72 13.59 -0.33
N ARG A 2 -16.37 12.37 0.06
CA ARG A 2 -15.52 11.44 -0.72
C ARG A 2 -16.39 10.29 -1.21
N PHE A 3 -16.14 9.85 -2.44
CA PHE A 3 -16.78 8.66 -3.00
C PHE A 3 -16.12 7.39 -2.42
N ASN A 4 -16.92 6.41 -2.02
CA ASN A 4 -16.49 5.16 -1.42
C ASN A 4 -17.07 3.98 -2.22
N PRO A 5 -16.43 3.56 -3.33
CA PRO A 5 -16.92 2.45 -4.14
C PRO A 5 -16.91 1.15 -3.30
N PRO A 6 -17.97 0.32 -3.39
CA PRO A 6 -17.95 -0.98 -2.72
C PRO A 6 -16.93 -1.93 -3.40
N PRO A 7 -16.42 -2.95 -2.70
CA PRO A 7 -15.38 -3.84 -3.21
C PRO A 7 -15.76 -4.63 -4.48
N ASN A 8 -17.07 -4.74 -4.77
CA ASN A 8 -17.61 -5.43 -5.93
C ASN A 8 -17.75 -4.53 -7.18
N TRP A 9 -17.35 -3.25 -7.10
CA TRP A 9 -17.37 -2.32 -8.23
C TRP A 9 -16.00 -2.25 -8.90
N PRO A 10 -15.93 -1.85 -10.17
CA PRO A 10 -14.64 -1.58 -10.81
C PRO A 10 -13.88 -0.50 -10.03
N PRO A 11 -12.53 -0.63 -9.92
CA PRO A 11 -11.72 0.38 -9.27
C PRO A 11 -11.85 1.71 -10.02
N VAL A 12 -12.11 2.78 -9.27
CA VAL A 12 -12.16 4.15 -9.82
C VAL A 12 -10.82 4.84 -9.55
N PRO A 13 -10.41 5.79 -10.40
CA PRO A 13 -9.20 6.57 -10.15
C PRO A 13 -9.23 7.28 -8.78
N PRO A 14 -8.07 7.44 -8.11
CA PRO A 14 -7.97 8.22 -6.88
C PRO A 14 -8.54 9.64 -7.04
N GLY A 15 -9.18 10.17 -6.00
CA GLY A 15 -9.86 11.47 -6.05
C GLY A 15 -11.08 11.57 -6.99
N TRP A 16 -11.48 10.50 -7.67
CA TRP A 16 -12.67 10.54 -8.55
C TRP A 16 -13.94 10.74 -7.73
N ALA A 17 -14.65 11.82 -8.02
CA ALA A 17 -16.00 12.04 -7.57
C ALA A 17 -16.92 12.07 -8.80
N PRO A 18 -18.06 11.36 -8.77
CA PRO A 18 -18.98 11.40 -9.88
C PRO A 18 -19.53 12.82 -10.12
N PRO A 19 -19.78 13.21 -11.39
CA PRO A 19 -20.42 14.49 -11.70
C PRO A 19 -21.84 14.55 -11.13
N ALA A 20 -22.38 15.76 -10.98
CA ALA A 20 -23.76 15.96 -10.54
C ALA A 20 -24.74 15.23 -11.46
N GLY A 21 -25.53 14.30 -10.89
CA GLY A 21 -26.51 13.48 -11.63
C GLY A 21 -26.01 12.13 -12.12
N TRP A 22 -24.77 11.74 -11.79
CA TRP A 22 -24.25 10.40 -12.07
C TRP A 22 -25.07 9.29 -11.40
N GLN A 23 -25.21 8.18 -12.11
CA GLN A 23 -25.79 6.94 -11.59
C GLN A 23 -24.81 5.79 -11.88
N PRO A 24 -24.75 4.77 -11.01
CA PRO A 24 -23.98 3.56 -11.27
C PRO A 24 -24.43 2.92 -12.58
N ASP A 25 -23.48 2.38 -13.34
CA ASP A 25 -23.82 1.62 -14.54
C ASP A 25 -24.74 0.45 -14.14
N PRO A 26 -25.88 0.23 -14.84
CA PRO A 26 -26.80 -0.87 -14.53
C PRO A 26 -26.17 -2.27 -14.59
N SER A 27 -25.03 -2.43 -15.27
CA SER A 27 -24.26 -3.67 -15.32
C SER A 27 -23.45 -3.94 -14.05
N TRP A 28 -23.28 -2.95 -13.16
CA TRP A 28 -22.54 -3.12 -11.91
C TRP A 28 -23.40 -3.84 -10.86
N PRO A 29 -22.79 -4.72 -10.04
CA PRO A 29 -23.53 -5.37 -8.98
C PRO A 29 -24.03 -4.33 -7.96
N PRO A 30 -25.20 -4.54 -7.32
CA PRO A 30 -25.71 -3.59 -6.35
C PRO A 30 -24.75 -3.46 -5.15
N PRO A 31 -24.71 -2.28 -4.50
CA PRO A 31 -23.93 -2.10 -3.30
C PRO A 31 -24.51 -2.97 -2.16
N PRO A 32 -23.68 -3.38 -1.19
CA PRO A 32 -24.17 -4.05 0.02
C PRO A 32 -25.24 -3.22 0.75
N PRO A 33 -26.20 -3.87 1.43
CA PRO A 33 -27.21 -3.15 2.22
C PRO A 33 -26.57 -2.21 3.23
N GLY A 34 -26.95 -0.92 3.20
CA GLY A 34 -26.44 0.10 4.12
C GLY A 34 -25.07 0.69 3.76
N TRP A 35 -24.53 0.41 2.56
CA TRP A 35 -23.23 0.94 2.15
C TRP A 35 -23.26 2.46 1.95
N PRO A 36 -22.41 3.24 2.65
CA PRO A 36 -22.29 4.67 2.44
C PRO A 36 -21.39 4.95 1.23
N LEU A 37 -22.00 5.16 0.06
CA LEU A 37 -21.28 5.59 -1.16
C LEU A 37 -20.62 6.96 -1.00
N TRP A 38 -21.14 7.78 -0.09
CA TRP A 38 -20.65 9.10 0.21
C TRP A 38 -20.28 9.19 1.68
N VAL A 39 -19.00 9.37 1.94
CA VAL A 39 -18.49 9.61 3.30
C VAL A 39 -18.04 11.06 3.43
N PRO A 40 -18.20 11.70 4.60
CA PRO A 40 -17.55 12.97 4.86
C PRO A 40 -16.04 12.83 4.59
N ALA A 41 -15.44 13.78 3.88
CA ALA A 41 -13.98 13.86 3.85
C ALA A 41 -13.57 14.26 5.26
N GLY A 42 -12.89 13.36 5.98
CA GLY A 42 -12.65 13.50 7.40
C GLY A 42 -11.91 14.80 7.72
N LYS A 43 -12.54 15.68 8.50
CA LYS A 43 -11.80 16.63 9.34
C LYS A 43 -11.28 15.81 10.52
N SER A 44 -9.96 15.66 10.61
CA SER A 44 -9.22 14.99 11.69
C SER A 44 -9.77 15.38 13.07
N GLY A 45 -10.64 14.53 13.61
CA GLY A 45 -11.27 14.68 14.91
C GLY A 45 -10.59 13.78 15.92
N ARG A 46 -9.51 14.27 16.52
CA ARG A 46 -8.82 13.72 17.69
C ARG A 46 -9.80 13.06 18.67
N ARG A 47 -9.69 11.75 18.92
CA ARG A 47 -10.25 11.14 20.13
C ARG A 47 -9.61 9.79 20.49
N ASN A 48 -8.90 9.81 21.62
CA ASN A 48 -8.35 8.71 22.38
C ASN A 48 -9.36 7.58 22.68
N GLY A 49 -8.86 6.34 22.78
CA GLY A 49 -9.20 5.47 23.92
C GLY A 49 -9.53 3.99 23.65
N LEU A 50 -8.59 3.13 24.06
CA LEU A 50 -8.75 1.95 24.95
C LEU A 50 -9.43 0.65 24.45
N ILE A 51 -8.57 -0.38 24.23
CA ILE A 51 -8.59 -1.80 24.67
C ILE A 51 -9.94 -2.54 24.80
N LEU A 52 -10.04 -3.72 24.14
CA LEU A 52 -10.57 -5.04 24.59
C LEU A 52 -10.74 -5.91 23.32
N GLY A 53 -10.00 -6.98 23.06
CA GLY A 53 -9.81 -8.15 23.91
C GLY A 53 -10.78 -9.28 23.49
N ALA A 54 -10.21 -10.32 22.86
CA ALA A 54 -10.60 -11.75 22.95
C ALA A 54 -11.21 -12.50 21.73
N VAL A 55 -10.35 -13.37 21.17
CA VAL A 55 -10.46 -14.84 20.99
C VAL A 55 -11.43 -15.46 19.96
N GLY A 56 -10.82 -16.21 19.03
CA GLY A 56 -11.28 -17.53 18.53
C GLY A 56 -11.98 -17.50 17.16
N ALA A 57 -11.77 -18.42 16.21
CA ALA A 57 -11.04 -19.68 16.20
C ALA A 57 -10.95 -20.21 14.74
N VAL A 58 -9.85 -20.90 14.43
CA VAL A 58 -9.73 -22.08 13.52
C VAL A 58 -9.85 -21.86 12.00
N LEU A 59 -8.67 -21.82 11.38
CA LEU A 59 -8.38 -22.21 9.99
C LEU A 59 -8.66 -23.70 9.75
N LEU A 60 -9.34 -24.00 8.65
CA LEU A 60 -9.05 -25.17 7.80
C LEU A 60 -9.51 -24.87 6.37
N ILE A 61 -8.59 -24.93 5.39
CA ILE A 61 -8.65 -25.84 4.24
C ILE A 61 -7.34 -25.68 3.43
N ALA A 62 -6.61 -26.79 3.36
CA ALA A 62 -5.48 -27.02 2.48
C ALA A 62 -5.96 -27.28 1.05
N VAL A 63 -5.30 -26.72 0.03
CA VAL A 63 -5.09 -27.40 -1.25
C VAL A 63 -3.78 -26.91 -1.85
N GLY A 64 -2.84 -27.83 -2.04
CA GLY A 64 -1.64 -27.61 -2.84
C GLY A 64 -1.91 -27.75 -4.34
N ALA A 65 -1.15 -27.01 -5.14
CA ALA A 65 -0.90 -27.35 -6.53
C ALA A 65 0.49 -26.83 -6.93
N VAL A 66 1.46 -27.74 -6.93
CA VAL A 66 2.76 -27.54 -7.57
C VAL A 66 2.55 -27.68 -9.07
N VAL A 67 2.75 -26.61 -9.83
CA VAL A 67 2.86 -26.69 -11.29
C VAL A 67 4.29 -26.30 -11.69
N THR A 68 5.11 -27.32 -11.84
CA THR A 68 6.42 -27.24 -12.51
C THR A 68 6.21 -27.03 -14.00
N ILE A 69 6.51 -25.84 -14.52
CA ILE A 69 6.60 -25.61 -15.97
C ILE A 69 8.09 -25.56 -16.33
N ALA A 70 8.57 -26.67 -16.89
CA ALA A 70 9.85 -26.73 -17.58
C ALA A 70 9.73 -25.97 -18.91
N VAL A 71 10.52 -24.91 -19.10
CA VAL A 71 10.69 -24.27 -20.41
C VAL A 71 12.09 -24.57 -20.92
N THR A 72 12.14 -25.40 -21.94
CA THR A 72 13.32 -25.76 -22.74
C THR A 72 13.90 -24.53 -23.43
N ARG A 73 15.23 -24.37 -23.34
CA ARG A 73 16.00 -23.47 -24.18
C ARG A 73 16.41 -24.20 -25.45
N ASP A 74 16.04 -23.66 -26.60
CA ASP A 74 16.74 -23.89 -27.87
C ASP A 74 16.69 -22.61 -28.70
N GLY A 75 17.85 -22.17 -29.19
CA GLY A 75 18.01 -21.26 -30.33
C GLY A 75 18.93 -21.93 -31.37
N PRO A 76 19.47 -21.24 -32.40
CA PRO A 76 19.14 -19.95 -33.03
C PRO A 76 18.96 -20.07 -34.57
N THR A 77 18.69 -18.96 -35.30
CA THR A 77 19.34 -18.49 -36.58
C THR A 77 18.39 -17.71 -37.55
N ALA A 78 18.78 -16.45 -37.87
CA ALA A 78 18.51 -15.56 -39.05
C ALA A 78 17.06 -15.40 -39.58
N GLY A 79 16.39 -14.23 -39.68
CA GLY A 79 16.72 -12.83 -40.02
C GLY A 79 15.93 -12.42 -41.31
N PRO A 80 15.74 -11.15 -41.73
CA PRO A 80 15.54 -9.86 -41.05
C PRO A 80 14.16 -9.22 -41.41
N VAL A 81 13.99 -7.91 -41.16
CA VAL A 81 12.89 -7.00 -41.58
C VAL A 81 11.78 -6.75 -40.54
N GLY A 82 11.78 -5.53 -39.99
CA GLY A 82 10.66 -4.94 -39.25
C GLY A 82 10.91 -4.78 -37.75
N ALA A 83 11.78 -3.86 -37.36
CA ALA A 83 11.75 -3.34 -36.00
C ALA A 83 10.50 -2.46 -35.81
N PRO A 84 9.60 -2.75 -34.87
CA PRO A 84 9.36 -1.77 -33.84
C PRO A 84 10.55 -1.87 -32.89
N THR A 85 11.27 -0.76 -32.74
CA THR A 85 12.03 -0.51 -31.54
C THR A 85 11.01 -0.52 -30.40
N THR A 86 10.71 -1.69 -29.84
CA THR A 86 10.33 -1.74 -28.44
C THR A 86 11.60 -1.33 -27.71
N THR A 87 11.80 -0.02 -27.58
CA THR A 87 12.35 0.50 -26.35
C THR A 87 11.57 -0.23 -25.28
N THR A 88 12.22 -1.21 -24.64
CA THR A 88 11.78 -1.69 -23.34
C THR A 88 11.95 -0.50 -22.42
N THR A 89 11.01 0.44 -22.51
CA THR A 89 10.58 1.21 -21.36
C THR A 89 10.01 0.12 -20.47
N ALA A 90 10.85 -0.41 -19.57
CA ALA A 90 10.35 -1.03 -18.36
C ALA A 90 9.24 -0.09 -17.90
N ALA A 91 7.99 -0.55 -17.92
CA ALA A 91 6.89 0.23 -17.40
C ALA A 91 7.35 0.68 -16.01
N ALA A 92 7.62 1.97 -15.85
CA ALA A 92 7.94 2.52 -14.56
C ALA A 92 6.76 2.09 -13.68
N LEU A 93 7.05 1.37 -12.60
CA LEU A 93 6.03 0.94 -11.64
C LEU A 93 5.12 2.14 -11.33
N SER A 94 3.83 1.90 -11.24
CA SER A 94 2.88 2.97 -10.92
C SER A 94 3.25 3.58 -9.57
N ASP A 95 2.90 4.84 -9.30
CA ASP A 95 3.26 5.47 -8.03
C ASP A 95 2.70 4.68 -6.84
N GLU A 96 1.53 4.08 -7.01
CA GLU A 96 0.91 3.15 -6.07
C GLU A 96 1.77 1.90 -5.83
N ASP A 97 2.23 1.22 -6.88
CA ASP A 97 3.12 0.05 -6.78
C ASP A 97 4.44 0.39 -6.09
N GLN A 98 4.94 1.62 -6.29
CA GLN A 98 6.16 2.08 -5.64
C GLN A 98 5.94 2.35 -4.14
N ILE A 99 4.78 2.92 -3.76
CA ILE A 99 4.42 3.16 -2.37
C ILE A 99 4.22 1.84 -1.62
N GLU A 100 3.48 0.88 -2.21
CA GLU A 100 3.33 -0.46 -1.63
C GLU A 100 4.70 -1.10 -1.36
N LYS A 101 5.63 -1.01 -2.32
CA LYS A 101 6.99 -1.48 -2.12
C LYS A 101 7.75 -0.79 -1.01
N VAL A 102 7.54 0.52 -0.79
CA VAL A 102 8.19 1.23 0.32
C VAL A 102 7.64 0.72 1.66
N VAL A 103 6.34 0.44 1.76
CA VAL A 103 5.72 -0.15 2.95
C VAL A 103 6.26 -1.56 3.22
N GLU A 104 6.33 -2.40 2.19
CA GLU A 104 6.94 -3.74 2.29
C GLU A 104 8.41 -3.65 2.74
N GLN A 105 9.19 -2.74 2.16
CA GLN A 105 10.59 -2.51 2.54
C GLN A 105 10.72 -2.03 3.98
N PHE A 106 9.78 -1.20 4.45
CA PHE A 106 9.75 -0.71 5.83
C PHE A 106 9.51 -1.88 6.79
N GLN A 107 8.50 -2.71 6.53
CA GLN A 107 8.22 -3.91 7.31
C GLN A 107 9.42 -4.87 7.32
N GLN A 108 10.03 -5.12 6.15
CA GLN A 108 11.22 -5.97 6.04
C GLN A 108 12.38 -5.42 6.86
N ALA A 109 12.63 -4.11 6.78
CA ALA A 109 13.71 -3.47 7.51
C ALA A 109 13.46 -3.51 9.03
N TRP A 110 12.22 -3.33 9.48
CA TRP A 110 11.84 -3.48 10.89
C TRP A 110 12.02 -4.92 11.39
N ASN A 111 11.47 -5.88 10.65
CA ASN A 111 11.48 -7.30 11.03
C ASN A 111 12.89 -7.89 11.01
N GLY A 112 13.72 -7.43 10.07
CA GLY A 112 15.13 -7.78 9.93
C GLY A 112 16.09 -6.97 10.81
N GLN A 113 15.60 -6.01 11.61
CA GLN A 113 16.42 -5.11 12.44
C GLN A 113 17.43 -4.25 11.62
N GLU A 114 17.10 -3.98 10.37
CA GLU A 114 17.89 -3.17 9.43
C GLU A 114 17.53 -1.68 9.58
N PHE A 115 17.76 -1.11 10.77
CA PHE A 115 17.33 0.25 11.12
C PHE A 115 17.91 1.36 10.24
N ASP A 116 19.03 1.07 9.56
CA ASP A 116 19.68 1.99 8.61
C ASP A 116 18.87 2.12 7.34
N ASN A 117 18.44 0.96 6.82
CA ASN A 117 17.58 0.88 5.66
C ASN A 117 16.19 1.43 5.98
N LEU A 118 15.65 1.12 7.16
CA LEU A 118 14.39 1.67 7.64
C LEU A 118 14.42 3.21 7.66
N ARG A 119 15.46 3.80 8.27
CA ARG A 119 15.63 5.26 8.28
C ARG A 119 15.71 5.83 6.87
N ASN A 120 16.41 5.17 5.94
CA ASN A 120 16.53 5.65 4.56
C ASN A 120 15.19 5.68 3.80
N LEU A 121 14.19 4.92 4.22
CA LEU A 121 12.83 4.95 3.67
C LEU A 121 12.01 6.12 4.21
N MET A 122 12.47 6.77 5.28
CA MET A 122 11.79 7.91 5.90
C MET A 122 12.29 9.24 5.35
N CYS A 123 11.42 10.25 5.44
CA CYS A 123 11.73 11.62 5.05
C CYS A 123 12.86 12.22 5.91
N ALA A 124 13.57 13.21 5.35
CA ALA A 124 14.72 13.82 6.03
C ALA A 124 14.35 14.43 7.38
N ASP A 125 13.15 15.05 7.48
CA ASP A 125 12.66 15.65 8.71
C ASP A 125 12.39 14.61 9.80
N MET A 126 11.70 13.50 9.49
CA MET A 126 11.52 12.41 10.46
C MET A 126 12.87 11.82 10.89
N ARG A 127 13.82 11.66 9.97
CA ARG A 127 15.16 11.17 10.33
C ARG A 127 15.93 12.12 11.26
N ALA A 128 15.60 13.41 11.27
CA ALA A 128 16.27 14.39 12.11
C ALA A 128 15.83 14.28 13.58
N ASP A 129 14.67 13.69 13.87
CA ASP A 129 14.18 13.49 15.23
C ASP A 129 14.90 12.31 15.93
N GLU A 130 15.20 12.48 17.22
CA GLU A 130 15.83 11.45 18.05
C GLU A 130 14.90 10.26 18.32
N GLN A 131 13.57 10.48 18.26
CA GLN A 131 12.57 9.42 18.40
C GLN A 131 12.73 8.35 17.29
N PHE A 132 13.23 8.73 16.12
CA PHE A 132 13.51 7.82 15.02
C PHE A 132 14.99 7.41 14.96
N SER A 133 15.73 7.50 16.08
CA SER A 133 17.10 7.00 16.21
C SER A 133 17.17 5.47 16.17
N ARG A 134 18.31 4.92 15.70
CA ARG A 134 18.54 3.45 15.65
C ARG A 134 18.37 2.81 17.03
N ALA A 135 18.89 3.47 18.07
CA ALA A 135 18.80 3.00 19.44
C ALA A 135 17.33 2.91 19.91
N ASN A 136 16.54 3.93 19.59
CA ASN A 136 15.12 3.96 19.95
C ASN A 136 14.32 2.93 19.13
N PHE A 137 14.62 2.75 17.84
CA PHE A 137 14.00 1.71 17.03
C PHE A 137 14.32 0.30 17.53
N ALA A 138 15.55 0.03 17.96
CA ALA A 138 15.91 -1.26 18.54
C ALA A 138 15.09 -1.55 19.80
N GLN A 139 14.96 -0.56 20.69
CA GLN A 139 14.14 -0.67 21.88
C GLN A 139 12.66 -0.91 21.54
N MET A 140 12.09 -0.11 20.64
CA MET A 140 10.70 -0.27 20.20
C MET A 140 10.46 -1.62 19.51
N ARG A 141 11.45 -2.14 18.77
CA ARG A 141 11.36 -3.45 18.12
C ARG A 141 11.35 -4.59 19.14
N ASP A 142 12.10 -4.48 20.21
CA ASP A 142 12.12 -5.44 21.31
C ASP A 142 10.79 -5.43 22.08
N GLU A 143 10.13 -4.28 22.17
CA GLU A 143 8.84 -4.12 22.86
C GLU A 143 7.63 -4.48 21.98
N MET A 144 7.56 -3.98 20.75
CA MET A 144 6.41 -4.15 19.84
C MET A 144 6.44 -5.45 19.05
N GLY A 145 7.61 -6.07 18.88
CA GLY A 145 7.72 -7.29 18.07
C GLY A 145 7.80 -7.02 16.57
N GLN A 146 7.42 -8.01 15.77
CA GLN A 146 7.41 -7.90 14.31
C GLN A 146 6.20 -7.07 13.85
N LEU A 147 6.33 -6.43 12.69
CA LEU A 147 5.22 -5.77 12.00
C LEU A 147 4.71 -6.65 10.86
N ASP A 148 3.41 -6.58 10.62
CA ASP A 148 2.74 -7.12 9.46
C ASP A 148 1.91 -6.03 8.78
N LEU A 149 2.55 -5.19 7.98
CA LEU A 149 1.94 -4.00 7.40
C LEU A 149 1.19 -4.37 6.11
N SER A 150 -0.07 -3.97 6.03
CA SER A 150 -0.93 -4.15 4.87
C SER A 150 -1.50 -2.81 4.43
N VAL A 151 -1.26 -2.42 3.18
CA VAL A 151 -1.83 -1.19 2.63
C VAL A 151 -3.28 -1.44 2.21
N THR A 152 -4.20 -0.64 2.74
CA THR A 152 -5.65 -0.76 2.45
C THR A 152 -6.17 0.33 1.53
N SER A 153 -5.52 1.50 1.52
CA SER A 153 -5.87 2.61 0.65
C SER A 153 -4.65 3.47 0.33
N ILE A 154 -4.57 3.99 -0.89
CA ILE A 154 -3.53 4.91 -1.37
C ILE A 154 -4.23 6.02 -2.16
N ASP A 155 -3.99 7.28 -1.81
CA ASP A 155 -4.45 8.47 -2.53
C ASP A 155 -3.23 9.32 -2.92
N VAL A 156 -2.83 9.24 -4.19
CA VAL A 156 -1.66 9.98 -4.68
C VAL A 156 -2.06 11.36 -5.18
N ASN A 157 -1.47 12.39 -4.56
CA ASN A 157 -1.64 13.80 -4.88
C ASN A 157 -0.35 14.39 -5.47
N GLY A 158 0.01 13.96 -6.68
CA GLY A 158 1.17 14.45 -7.42
C GLY A 158 2.50 13.95 -6.86
N LYS A 159 3.08 14.68 -5.89
CA LYS A 159 4.34 14.30 -5.22
C LYS A 159 4.16 13.94 -3.75
N THR A 160 2.93 13.90 -3.28
CA THR A 160 2.57 13.42 -1.94
C THR A 160 1.54 12.32 -2.09
N ALA A 161 1.43 11.43 -1.12
CA ALA A 161 0.37 10.44 -1.08
C ALA A 161 -0.12 10.25 0.35
N ASP A 162 -1.42 10.07 0.50
CA ASP A 162 -2.09 9.75 1.76
C ASP A 162 -2.46 8.26 1.70
N THR A 163 -1.96 7.47 2.65
CA THR A 163 -2.19 6.02 2.66
C THR A 163 -2.81 5.58 3.96
N VAL A 164 -3.54 4.47 3.92
CA VAL A 164 -4.06 3.81 5.12
C VAL A 164 -3.37 2.45 5.22
N ILE A 165 -2.58 2.27 6.28
CA ILE A 165 -1.80 1.05 6.51
C ILE A 165 -2.29 0.40 7.80
N GLU A 166 -2.63 -0.88 7.71
CA GLU A 166 -2.98 -1.71 8.87
C GLU A 166 -1.76 -2.51 9.32
N ASN A 167 -1.59 -2.71 10.63
CA ASN A 167 -0.63 -3.65 11.18
C ASN A 167 -1.35 -4.90 11.70
N ASP A 168 -0.96 -6.09 11.24
CA ASP A 168 -1.63 -7.37 11.50
C ASP A 168 -3.12 -7.37 11.07
N GLY A 169 -3.44 -6.62 10.01
CA GLY A 169 -4.83 -6.43 9.53
C GLY A 169 -5.73 -5.70 10.54
N LYS A 170 -5.11 -4.89 11.41
CA LYS A 170 -5.75 -4.09 12.46
C LYS A 170 -5.11 -2.70 12.51
N ASP A 171 -5.75 -1.82 13.28
CA ASP A 171 -5.25 -0.47 13.58
C ASP A 171 -4.84 0.29 12.30
N PRO A 172 -5.81 0.60 11.41
CA PRO A 172 -5.53 1.38 10.21
C PRO A 172 -5.02 2.76 10.61
N ASP A 173 -3.77 3.04 10.25
CA ASP A 173 -3.12 4.32 10.47
C ASP A 173 -3.00 5.08 9.15
N ASP A 174 -3.35 6.36 9.19
CA ASP A 174 -3.15 7.29 8.09
C ASP A 174 -1.66 7.67 8.03
N ILE A 175 -0.98 7.19 7.00
CA ILE A 175 0.44 7.39 6.76
C ILE A 175 0.64 8.23 5.51
N ALA A 176 1.42 9.29 5.64
CA ALA A 176 1.75 10.15 4.53
C ALA A 176 3.07 9.74 3.85
N PHE A 177 3.12 9.94 2.55
CA PHE A 177 4.31 9.72 1.73
C PHE A 177 4.64 10.96 0.93
N SER A 178 5.93 11.19 0.69
CA SER A 178 6.41 12.23 -0.23
C SER A 178 7.41 11.65 -1.22
N TYR A 179 7.34 12.10 -2.47
CA TYR A 179 8.25 11.70 -3.53
C TYR A 179 9.49 12.60 -3.55
N GLU A 180 10.61 12.07 -3.05
CA GLU A 180 11.87 12.80 -2.93
C GLU A 180 13.00 12.04 -3.65
N ASN A 181 13.82 12.77 -4.41
CA ASN A 181 15.02 12.23 -5.04
C ASN A 181 14.81 10.96 -5.88
N GLY A 182 13.63 10.82 -6.50
CA GLY A 182 13.29 9.67 -7.33
C GLY A 182 12.71 8.46 -6.57
N GLN A 183 12.37 8.61 -5.28
CA GLN A 183 11.79 7.55 -4.47
C GLN A 183 10.69 8.10 -3.54
N TRP A 184 9.62 7.34 -3.35
CA TRP A 184 8.65 7.59 -2.28
C TRP A 184 9.28 7.38 -0.90
N LYS A 185 8.99 8.29 0.02
CA LYS A 185 9.50 8.31 1.39
C LYS A 185 8.35 8.41 2.37
N TRP A 186 8.43 7.64 3.45
CA TRP A 186 7.48 7.70 4.56
C TRP A 186 7.68 9.00 5.35
N CYS A 187 6.65 9.83 5.37
CA CYS A 187 6.61 11.14 6.01
C CYS A 187 5.50 11.17 7.08
N GLU A 188 5.51 12.19 7.92
CA GLU A 188 4.41 12.52 8.84
C GLU A 188 3.76 13.83 8.35
N LEU A 189 2.43 13.96 8.48
CA LEU A 189 1.68 15.19 8.14
C LEU A 189 1.51 16.13 9.34
#